data_AF-A0A2J7RFY1-F1
#
_entry.id   AF-A0A2J7RFY1-F1
#
_cell.length_a   1.000
_cell.length_b   1.000
_cell.length_c   1.000
_cell.angle_alpha   90.00
_cell.angle_beta   90.00
_cell.angle_gamma   90.00
#
_symmetry.space_group_name_H-M   'P 1'
#
loop_
_entity.id
_entity.type
_entity.pdbx_description
1 polymer ?
#
loop_
_entity_poly.entity_id
_entity_poly.type
_entity_poly.pdbx_seq_one_letter_code
_entity_poly.pdbx_strand_id
1 'polypeptide(L)'
;MQSYMPFINEYWPFIAAGVICYLGAKFLYQSAVSWDPNPGAARSYETPDKVAEADDGDEFEENDGQNPELSSALPWDLEHVPLEFKRLPVEETIQRSLEFYNLMSTRRTVRFFSSDPIPADVIRNIIRAAGTAPSGAHTEPWTYVVISDPEVKKKVREIVEEEEYINYTKRMGKV
;
A
#
# COMPACT_ATOMS: atom_id res chain seq x y z
N MET A 1 -64.69 17.84 -25.00
CA MET A 1 -63.22 17.76 -24.90
C MET A 1 -62.87 16.96 -23.66
N GLN A 2 -62.65 15.65 -23.78
CA GLN A 2 -62.25 14.84 -22.64
C GLN A 2 -61.15 13.88 -23.10
N SER A 3 -59.92 14.37 -22.99
CA SER A 3 -58.71 13.57 -23.12
C SER A 3 -57.97 13.77 -21.81
N TYR A 4 -58.09 12.81 -20.90
CA TYR A 4 -57.37 12.81 -19.63
C TYR A 4 -56.78 11.42 -19.46
N MET A 5 -55.47 11.39 -19.29
CA MET A 5 -54.60 10.22 -19.46
C MET A 5 -55.10 8.99 -18.68
N PRO A 6 -55.61 7.93 -19.34
CA PRO A 6 -56.18 6.76 -18.66
C PRO A 6 -55.14 6.03 -17.78
N PHE A 7 -53.87 6.12 -18.18
CA PHE A 7 -52.74 5.53 -17.47
C PHE A 7 -52.57 6.08 -16.05
N ILE A 8 -52.71 7.39 -15.83
CA ILE A 8 -52.45 7.95 -14.50
C ILE A 8 -53.56 7.54 -13.53
N ASN A 9 -54.83 7.53 -13.96
CA ASN A 9 -55.94 7.13 -13.11
C ASN A 9 -55.98 5.63 -12.79
N GLU A 10 -55.48 4.79 -13.69
CA GLU A 10 -55.42 3.34 -13.46
C GLU A 10 -54.23 2.96 -12.57
N TYR A 11 -53.09 3.63 -12.74
CA TYR A 11 -51.84 3.23 -12.10
C TYR A 11 -51.39 4.14 -10.93
N TRP A 12 -52.15 5.18 -10.56
CA TRP A 12 -51.80 6.04 -9.42
C TRP A 12 -51.57 5.31 -8.09
N PRO A 13 -52.26 4.21 -7.71
CA PRO A 13 -51.99 3.55 -6.44
C PRO A 13 -50.62 2.85 -6.44
N PHE A 14 -50.19 2.32 -7.59
CA PHE A 14 -48.86 1.72 -7.75
C PHE A 14 -47.75 2.78 -7.78
N ILE A 15 -48.00 3.92 -8.43
CA ILE A 15 -47.09 5.06 -8.43
C ILE A 15 -46.93 5.61 -6.99
N ALA A 16 -48.03 5.79 -6.27
CA ALA A 16 -48.03 6.23 -4.88
C ALA A 16 -47.28 5.24 -3.97
N ALA A 17 -47.53 3.94 -4.12
CA ALA A 17 -46.80 2.89 -3.39
C ALA A 17 -45.29 2.90 -3.70
N GLY A 18 -44.91 3.08 -4.98
CA GLY A 18 -43.51 3.19 -5.40
C GLY A 18 -42.82 4.41 -4.78
N VAL A 19 -43.50 5.56 -4.74
CA VAL A 19 -42.98 6.77 -4.09
C VAL A 19 -42.83 6.58 -2.59
N ILE A 20 -43.80 5.96 -1.91
CA ILE A 20 -43.72 5.67 -0.47
C ILE A 20 -42.55 4.71 -0.17
N CYS A 21 -42.40 3.64 -0.96
CA CYS A 21 -41.26 2.71 -0.83
C CYS A 21 -39.92 3.41 -1.05
N TYR A 22 -39.82 4.26 -2.07
CA TYR A 22 -38.61 5.04 -2.34
C TYR A 22 -38.27 6.00 -1.19
N LEU A 23 -39.26 6.73 -0.68
CA LEU A 23 -39.08 7.65 0.45
C LEU A 23 -38.72 6.90 1.74
N GLY A 24 -39.34 5.75 2.01
CA GLY A 24 -39.00 4.89 3.15
C GLY A 24 -37.59 4.33 3.06
N ALA A 25 -37.19 3.81 1.89
CA ALA A 25 -35.82 3.33 1.66
C ALA A 25 -34.79 4.47 1.78
N LYS A 26 -35.11 5.67 1.26
CA LYS A 26 -34.26 6.85 1.39
C LYS A 26 -34.14 7.30 2.85
N PHE A 27 -35.22 7.28 3.63
CA PHE A 27 -35.21 7.62 5.05
C PHE A 27 -34.39 6.62 5.88
N LEU A 28 -34.55 5.32 5.61
CA LEU A 28 -33.77 4.27 6.26
C LEU A 28 -32.29 4.36 5.89
N TYR A 29 -31.98 4.61 4.61
CA TYR A 29 -30.60 4.81 4.15
C TYR A 29 -29.98 6.06 4.79
N GLN A 30 -30.70 7.18 4.82
CA GLN A 30 -30.23 8.40 5.48
C GLN A 30 -30.04 8.20 6.97
N SER A 31 -30.92 7.45 7.65
CA SER A 31 -30.79 7.14 9.09
C SER A 31 -29.66 6.16 9.38
N ALA A 32 -29.38 5.23 8.47
CA ALA A 32 -28.27 4.28 8.60
C ALA A 32 -26.92 4.93 8.28
N VAL A 33 -26.87 5.86 7.33
CA VAL A 33 -25.66 6.62 6.97
C VAL A 33 -25.39 7.77 7.93
N SER A 34 -26.43 8.35 8.55
CA SER A 34 -26.29 9.37 9.61
C SER A 34 -26.08 8.76 11.00
N TRP A 35 -26.18 7.43 11.13
CA TRP A 35 -25.77 6.73 12.33
C TRP A 35 -24.24 6.71 12.40
N ASP A 36 -23.70 7.81 12.90
CA ASP A 36 -22.36 7.89 13.45
C ASP A 36 -22.48 7.69 14.96
N PRO A 37 -22.07 6.55 15.53
CA PRO A 37 -22.14 6.37 16.97
C PRO A 37 -21.22 7.35 17.73
N ASN A 38 -20.28 8.06 17.07
CA ASN A 38 -19.49 9.11 17.70
C ASN A 38 -18.77 10.07 16.71
N PRO A 39 -19.47 11.06 16.10
CA PRO A 39 -18.89 11.97 15.10
C PRO A 39 -17.89 12.99 15.67
N GLY A 40 -17.72 13.03 16.99
CA GLY A 40 -16.85 13.97 17.71
C GLY A 40 -15.68 13.33 18.45
N ALA A 41 -15.61 12.00 18.54
CA ALA A 41 -14.43 11.34 19.11
C ALA A 41 -13.37 11.24 18.02
N ALA A 42 -12.51 12.27 17.93
CA ALA A 42 -11.12 11.98 17.60
C ALA A 42 -10.74 10.80 18.50
N ARG A 43 -10.37 9.65 17.91
CA ARG A 43 -9.75 8.56 18.68
C ARG A 43 -8.51 9.18 19.31
N SER A 44 -8.65 9.64 20.55
CA SER A 44 -7.52 9.94 21.41
C SER A 44 -6.90 8.59 21.67
N TYR A 45 -5.89 8.27 20.88
CA TYR A 45 -4.92 7.28 21.30
C TYR A 45 -4.20 7.92 22.48
N GLU A 46 -4.71 7.69 23.68
CA GLU A 46 -3.85 7.76 24.85
C GLU A 46 -2.87 6.60 24.67
N THR A 47 -1.67 6.89 24.15
CA THR A 47 -0.52 6.02 24.45
C THR A 47 -0.45 6.01 25.96
N PRO A 48 -0.63 4.86 26.63
CA PRO A 48 -0.35 4.79 28.04
C PRO A 48 1.14 5.12 28.17
N ASP A 49 1.48 6.27 28.76
CA ASP A 49 2.86 6.58 29.17
C ASP A 49 3.40 5.54 30.17
N LYS A 50 2.50 4.68 30.67
CA LYS A 50 2.87 3.43 31.29
C LYS A 50 3.21 2.45 30.19
N VAL A 51 4.51 2.25 29.97
CA VAL A 51 5.04 0.93 29.60
C VAL A 51 4.18 -0.07 30.38
N ALA A 52 3.35 -0.84 29.67
CA ALA A 52 2.66 -1.94 30.32
C ALA A 52 3.80 -2.73 30.96
N GLU A 53 3.79 -2.87 32.29
CA GLU A 53 4.70 -3.82 32.92
C GLU A 53 4.41 -5.14 32.21
N ALA A 54 5.35 -5.53 31.38
CA ALA A 54 5.32 -6.83 30.76
C ALA A 54 5.22 -7.80 31.92
N ASP A 55 4.30 -8.75 31.81
CA ASP A 55 4.31 -9.92 32.68
C ASP A 55 5.70 -10.55 32.49
N ASP A 56 6.61 -10.32 33.44
CA ASP A 56 8.00 -10.82 33.55
C ASP A 56 8.00 -12.35 33.78
N GLY A 57 7.17 -13.08 33.02
CA GLY A 57 7.01 -14.53 33.09
C GLY A 57 7.86 -15.29 32.07
N ASP A 58 8.38 -14.60 31.06
CA ASP A 58 9.46 -15.10 30.21
C ASP A 58 10.71 -14.31 30.57
N GLU A 59 11.65 -14.92 31.28
CA GLU A 59 13.03 -14.41 31.43
C GLU A 59 13.64 -14.30 30.02
N PHE A 60 13.35 -13.21 29.33
CA PHE A 60 14.21 -12.74 28.25
C PHE A 60 15.49 -12.30 28.94
N GLU A 61 16.53 -13.13 28.88
CA GLU A 61 17.87 -12.68 29.26
C GLU A 61 18.11 -11.34 28.55
N GLU A 62 18.24 -10.26 29.33
CA GLU A 62 18.72 -8.98 28.83
C GLU A 62 20.08 -9.26 28.18
N ASN A 63 20.09 -9.36 26.85
CA ASN A 63 21.33 -9.38 26.09
C ASN A 63 21.93 -7.99 26.26
N ASP A 64 22.79 -7.85 27.26
CA ASP A 64 23.59 -6.69 27.67
C ASP A 64 24.58 -6.19 26.59
N GLY A 65 24.29 -6.49 25.32
CA GLY A 65 25.12 -6.16 24.17
C GLY A 65 26.40 -6.99 24.07
N GLN A 66 26.57 -8.06 24.87
CA GLN A 66 27.80 -8.86 24.84
C GLN A 66 27.76 -10.02 23.85
N ASN A 67 26.61 -10.30 23.20
CA ASN A 67 26.58 -11.21 22.05
C ASN A 67 26.73 -10.44 20.71
N PRO A 68 27.96 -10.34 20.15
CA PRO A 68 28.22 -9.58 18.91
C PRO A 68 27.55 -10.17 17.66
N GLU A 69 26.97 -11.38 17.72
CA GLU A 69 26.27 -11.99 16.58
C GLU A 69 24.81 -11.54 16.46
N LEU A 70 24.22 -10.87 17.47
CA LEU A 70 22.81 -10.46 17.51
C LEU A 70 22.61 -8.99 17.93
N SER A 71 23.55 -8.09 17.61
CA SER A 71 23.37 -6.66 17.86
C SER A 71 22.55 -5.98 16.76
N SER A 72 21.61 -5.10 17.15
CA SER A 72 20.96 -4.14 16.24
C SER A 72 22.01 -3.37 15.42
N ALA A 73 21.69 -3.03 14.17
CA ALA A 73 22.54 -2.15 13.35
C ALA A 73 22.64 -0.73 13.93
N LEU A 74 21.71 -0.39 14.82
CA LEU A 74 21.64 0.88 15.51
C LEU A 74 22.07 0.75 16.98
N PRO A 75 22.62 1.83 17.58
CA PRO A 75 22.84 1.90 19.02
C PRO A 75 21.54 1.64 19.80
N TRP A 76 21.66 0.97 20.94
CA TRP A 76 20.54 0.64 21.83
C TRP A 76 20.04 1.87 22.62
N ASP A 77 20.86 2.90 22.74
CA ASP A 77 20.60 4.15 23.47
C ASP A 77 20.07 5.29 22.56
N LEU A 78 19.49 4.96 21.41
CA LEU A 78 18.93 5.97 20.52
C LEU A 78 17.73 6.69 21.14
N GLU A 79 17.80 8.02 21.15
CA GLU A 79 16.68 8.86 21.57
C GLU A 79 15.54 8.79 20.56
N HIS A 80 14.31 8.63 21.05
CA HIS A 80 13.12 8.82 20.24
C HIS A 80 12.93 10.30 19.90
N VAL A 81 12.78 10.59 18.62
CA VAL A 81 12.49 11.94 18.12
C VAL A 81 11.01 12.08 17.74
N PRO A 82 10.35 13.22 18.04
CA PRO A 82 8.98 13.45 17.61
C PRO A 82 8.84 13.42 16.08
N LEU A 83 7.80 12.73 15.58
CA LEU A 83 7.51 12.68 14.15
C LEU A 83 6.91 14.01 13.66
N GLU A 84 7.61 14.69 12.75
CA GLU A 84 7.06 15.85 12.02
C GLU A 84 6.09 15.41 10.92
N PHE A 85 4.81 15.26 11.27
CA PHE A 85 3.77 14.87 10.33
C PHE A 85 2.82 16.01 9.97
N LYS A 86 2.72 16.34 8.67
CA LYS A 86 1.74 17.30 8.15
C LYS A 86 0.52 16.58 7.59
N ARG A 87 -0.62 16.69 8.28
CA ARG A 87 -1.90 16.18 7.79
C ARG A 87 -2.45 17.05 6.66
N LEU A 88 -2.81 16.43 5.54
CA LEU A 88 -3.44 17.11 4.40
C LEU A 88 -4.99 17.12 4.53
N PRO A 89 -5.69 18.07 3.87
CA PRO A 89 -7.14 18.01 3.72
C PRO A 89 -7.60 16.71 3.05
N VAL A 90 -8.80 16.25 3.39
CA VAL A 90 -9.35 14.98 2.88
C VAL A 90 -9.48 15.02 1.35
N GLU A 91 -9.99 16.11 0.80
CA GLU A 91 -10.14 16.28 -0.65
C GLU A 91 -8.79 16.18 -1.39
N GLU A 92 -7.75 16.86 -0.88
CA GLU A 92 -6.39 16.77 -1.45
C GLU A 92 -5.84 15.34 -1.35
N THR A 93 -6.11 14.65 -0.24
CA THR A 93 -5.66 13.27 -0.05
C THR A 93 -6.32 12.32 -1.05
N ILE A 94 -7.63 12.47 -1.29
CA ILE A 94 -8.38 11.69 -2.29
C ILE A 94 -7.79 11.94 -3.67
N GLN A 95 -7.60 13.21 -4.05
CA GLN A 95 -7.07 13.59 -5.35
C GLN A 95 -5.68 13.00 -5.60
N ARG A 96 -4.75 13.16 -4.65
CA ARG A 96 -3.38 12.64 -4.76
C ARG A 96 -3.34 11.11 -4.83
N SER A 97 -4.22 10.44 -4.10
CA SER A 97 -4.32 8.98 -4.12
C SER A 97 -4.79 8.47 -5.49
N LEU A 98 -5.74 9.17 -6.12
CA LEU A 98 -6.26 8.83 -7.45
C LEU A 98 -5.21 9.06 -8.54
N GLU A 99 -4.47 10.18 -8.47
CA GLU A 99 -3.35 10.45 -9.39
C GLU A 99 -2.27 9.39 -9.29
N PHE A 100 -1.89 9.00 -8.08
CA PHE A 100 -0.91 7.94 -7.86
C PHE A 100 -1.41 6.58 -8.38
N TYR A 101 -2.66 6.21 -8.10
CA TYR A 101 -3.27 5.01 -8.65
C TYR A 101 -3.23 5.02 -10.18
N ASN A 102 -3.65 6.11 -10.81
CA ASN A 102 -3.66 6.23 -12.26
C ASN A 102 -2.25 6.07 -12.83
N LEU A 103 -1.24 6.74 -12.24
CA LEU A 103 0.16 6.60 -12.64
C LEU A 103 0.63 5.14 -12.53
N MET A 104 0.42 4.49 -11.38
CA MET A 104 0.84 3.12 -11.15
C MET A 104 0.10 2.11 -12.03
N SER A 105 -1.15 2.38 -12.39
CA SER A 105 -1.97 1.53 -13.26
C SER A 105 -1.42 1.43 -14.68
N THR A 106 -0.65 2.43 -15.13
CA THR A 106 -0.02 2.42 -16.47
C THR A 106 1.17 1.48 -16.57
N ARG A 107 1.75 1.06 -15.44
CA ARG A 107 2.97 0.23 -15.40
C ARG A 107 2.69 -1.16 -15.99
N ARG A 108 3.52 -1.58 -16.96
CA ARG A 108 3.53 -2.93 -17.53
C ARG A 108 4.91 -3.56 -17.41
N THR A 109 4.97 -4.88 -17.29
CA THR A 109 6.23 -5.62 -17.48
C THR A 109 6.56 -5.64 -18.97
N VAL A 110 7.58 -4.88 -19.35
CA VAL A 110 8.11 -4.81 -20.72
C VAL A 110 9.30 -5.78 -20.84
N ARG A 111 9.40 -6.49 -21.96
CA ARG A 111 10.47 -7.47 -22.23
C ARG A 111 11.32 -7.14 -23.47
N PHE A 112 11.08 -5.96 -24.06
CA PHE A 112 11.81 -5.45 -25.21
C PHE A 112 12.29 -4.03 -24.89
N PHE A 113 13.60 -3.80 -24.88
CA PHE A 113 14.22 -2.57 -24.40
C PHE A 113 15.01 -1.88 -25.50
N SER A 114 15.00 -0.54 -25.50
CA SER A 114 15.91 0.25 -26.34
C SER A 114 17.35 0.18 -25.83
N SER A 115 18.32 0.40 -26.72
CA SER A 115 19.74 0.58 -26.38
C SER A 115 20.09 2.01 -25.97
N ASP A 116 19.12 2.93 -26.00
CA ASP A 116 19.36 4.34 -25.67
C ASP A 116 19.90 4.49 -24.23
N PRO A 117 20.93 5.33 -24.03
CA PRO A 117 21.50 5.52 -22.71
C PRO A 117 20.54 6.27 -21.79
N ILE A 118 20.54 5.90 -20.52
CA ILE A 118 19.76 6.56 -19.47
C ILE A 118 20.74 7.34 -18.57
N PRO A 119 20.44 8.59 -18.18
CA PRO A 119 21.26 9.33 -17.23
C PRO A 119 21.42 8.58 -15.90
N ALA A 120 22.66 8.48 -15.41
CA ALA A 120 22.96 7.71 -14.20
C ALA A 120 22.24 8.25 -12.94
N ASP A 121 21.93 9.54 -12.89
CA ASP A 121 21.16 10.13 -11.78
C ASP A 121 19.73 9.60 -11.70
N VAL A 122 19.12 9.25 -12.83
CA VAL A 122 17.79 8.62 -12.83
C VAL A 122 17.85 7.28 -12.10
N ILE A 123 18.86 6.47 -12.41
CA ILE A 123 19.08 5.16 -11.75
C ILE A 123 19.40 5.34 -10.26
N ARG A 124 20.25 6.32 -9.90
CA ARG A 124 20.55 6.62 -8.49
C ARG A 124 19.30 7.03 -7.72
N ASN A 125 18.44 7.87 -8.29
CA ASN A 125 17.21 8.31 -7.63
C ASN A 125 16.21 7.16 -7.44
N ILE A 126 16.11 6.24 -8.40
CA ILE A 126 15.30 5.02 -8.26
C ILE A 126 15.82 4.15 -7.11
N ILE A 127 17.14 3.95 -7.01
CA ILE A 127 17.75 3.17 -5.92
C ILE A 127 17.54 3.85 -4.58
N ARG A 128 17.71 5.17 -4.49
CA ARG A 128 17.43 5.95 -3.27
C ARG A 128 16.00 5.76 -2.81
N ALA A 129 15.04 5.80 -3.73
CA ALA A 129 13.63 5.56 -3.40
C ALA A 129 13.38 4.12 -2.93
N ALA A 130 14.05 3.13 -3.53
CA ALA A 130 13.94 1.73 -3.08
C ALA A 130 14.50 1.53 -1.66
N GLY A 131 15.60 2.22 -1.33
CA GLY A 131 16.24 2.16 -0.01
C GLY A 131 15.42 2.77 1.13
N THR A 132 14.33 3.50 0.86
CA THR A 132 13.44 4.00 1.92
C THR A 132 12.42 2.97 2.40
N ALA A 133 12.49 1.73 1.92
CA ALA A 133 11.61 0.66 2.38
C ALA A 133 11.87 0.38 3.88
N PRO A 134 10.85 -0.03 4.66
CA PRO A 134 11.08 -0.51 6.02
C PRO A 134 11.82 -1.86 5.99
N SER A 135 12.61 -2.14 7.03
CA SER A 135 13.31 -3.41 7.22
C SER A 135 13.19 -3.88 8.67
N GLY A 136 13.16 -5.20 8.87
CA GLY A 136 13.14 -5.80 10.21
C GLY A 136 14.36 -5.36 11.01
N ALA A 137 14.15 -4.85 12.23
CA ALA A 137 15.19 -4.30 13.09
C ALA A 137 16.13 -3.27 12.40
N HIS A 138 15.62 -2.54 11.40
CA HIS A 138 16.40 -1.57 10.61
C HIS A 138 17.70 -2.13 10.01
N THR A 139 17.66 -3.39 9.56
CA THR A 139 18.85 -4.09 9.02
C THR A 139 19.23 -3.69 7.59
N GLU A 140 18.30 -3.06 6.86
CA GLU A 140 18.48 -2.64 5.46
C GLU A 140 19.18 -3.72 4.57
N PRO A 141 18.66 -4.97 4.53
CA PRO A 141 19.42 -6.13 4.04
C PRO A 141 19.40 -6.24 2.50
N TRP A 142 19.58 -5.11 1.80
CA TRP A 142 19.55 -5.02 0.35
C TRP A 142 20.88 -4.49 -0.20
N THR A 143 21.33 -5.12 -1.29
CA THR A 143 22.43 -4.60 -2.12
C THR A 143 21.92 -4.44 -3.55
N TYR A 144 22.00 -3.22 -4.07
CA TYR A 144 21.62 -2.92 -5.45
C TYR A 144 22.86 -2.97 -6.37
N VAL A 145 22.97 -4.01 -7.18
CA VAL A 145 24.09 -4.18 -8.13
C VAL A 145 23.71 -3.59 -9.49
N VAL A 146 24.40 -2.51 -9.90
CA VAL A 146 24.16 -1.84 -11.19
C VAL A 146 25.25 -2.23 -12.18
N ILE A 147 24.85 -2.80 -13.32
CA ILE A 147 25.78 -3.27 -14.36
C ILE A 147 25.55 -2.48 -15.66
N SER A 148 26.50 -1.62 -16.01
CA SER A 148 26.52 -0.90 -17.29
C SER A 148 27.44 -1.53 -18.34
N ASP A 149 28.48 -2.27 -17.90
CA ASP A 149 29.47 -2.91 -18.76
C ASP A 149 28.81 -3.94 -19.72
N PRO A 150 28.92 -3.76 -21.05
CA PRO A 150 28.39 -4.69 -22.03
C PRO A 150 28.89 -6.12 -21.89
N GLU A 151 30.17 -6.33 -21.56
CA GLU A 151 30.78 -7.66 -21.45
C GLU A 151 30.26 -8.39 -20.21
N VAL A 152 30.09 -7.68 -19.10
CA VAL A 152 29.48 -8.26 -17.89
C VAL A 152 28.01 -8.60 -18.13
N LYS A 153 27.24 -7.72 -18.79
CA LYS A 153 25.85 -8.01 -19.16
C LYS A 153 25.73 -9.24 -20.07
N LYS A 154 26.65 -9.39 -21.03
CA LYS A 154 26.68 -10.55 -21.93
C LYS A 154 26.92 -11.86 -21.15
N LYS A 155 27.88 -11.88 -20.22
CA LYS A 155 28.13 -13.06 -19.37
C LYS A 155 26.91 -13.43 -18.52
N VAL A 156 26.25 -12.45 -17.91
CA VAL A 156 25.01 -12.68 -17.15
C VAL A 156 23.92 -13.29 -18.03
N ARG A 157 23.76 -12.75 -19.26
CA ARG A 157 22.78 -13.28 -20.22
C ARG A 157 23.04 -14.76 -20.55
N GLU A 158 24.28 -15.11 -20.86
CA GLU A 158 24.65 -16.49 -21.22
C GLU A 158 24.30 -17.48 -20.09
N ILE A 159 24.63 -17.13 -18.83
CA ILE A 159 24.30 -17.94 -17.65
C ILE A 159 22.78 -18.09 -17.48
N VAL A 160 22.02 -17.00 -17.60
CA VAL A 160 20.56 -17.02 -17.42
C VAL A 160 19.89 -17.83 -18.52
N GLU A 161 20.29 -17.69 -19.79
CA GLU A 161 19.70 -18.45 -20.91
C GLU A 161 19.94 -19.96 -20.77
N GLU A 162 21.12 -20.38 -20.31
CA GLU A 162 21.43 -21.79 -20.04
C GLU A 162 20.56 -22.36 -18.90
N GLU A 163 20.50 -21.66 -17.76
CA GLU A 163 19.70 -22.11 -16.62
C GLU A 163 18.18 -22.13 -16.92
N GLU A 164 17.68 -21.13 -17.66
CA GLU A 164 16.27 -21.10 -18.05
C GLU A 164 15.91 -22.21 -19.03
N TYR A 165 16.80 -22.55 -19.97
CA TYR A 165 16.57 -23.72 -20.83
C TYR A 165 16.37 -25.00 -20.02
N ILE A 166 17.19 -25.21 -18.98
CA ILE A 166 17.05 -26.35 -18.06
C ILE A 166 15.76 -26.23 -17.24
N ASN A 167 15.42 -25.02 -16.78
CA ASN A 167 14.17 -24.76 -16.06
C ASN A 167 12.97 -25.20 -16.88
N TYR A 168 12.82 -24.68 -18.09
CA TYR A 168 11.66 -24.98 -18.95
C TYR A 168 11.59 -26.43 -19.42
N THR A 169 12.72 -27.09 -19.62
CA THR A 169 12.74 -28.46 -20.17
C THR A 169 12.64 -29.54 -19.09
N LYS A 170 13.08 -29.26 -17.85
CA LYS A 170 13.24 -30.28 -16.81
C LYS A 170 12.70 -29.91 -15.43
N ARG A 171 12.98 -28.70 -14.93
CA ARG A 171 12.73 -28.35 -13.51
C ARG A 171 11.34 -27.78 -13.28
N MET A 172 10.87 -26.92 -14.17
CA MET A 172 9.51 -26.40 -14.15
C MET A 172 8.57 -27.49 -14.67
N GLY A 173 7.47 -27.70 -13.96
CA GLY A 173 6.46 -28.70 -14.34
C GLY A 173 5.91 -28.44 -15.74
N LYS A 174 5.26 -29.47 -16.31
CA LYS A 174 4.53 -29.29 -17.59
C LYS A 174 3.48 -28.21 -17.40
N VAL A 175 3.58 -27.14 -18.19
CA VAL A 175 2.55 -26.10 -18.33
C VAL A 175 1.35 -26.68 -19.05
#